data_AF-A0A7C5WRR2-F1
#
_entry.id   AF-A0A7C5WRR2-F1
#
_cell.length_a   1.000
_cell.length_b   1.000
_cell.length_c   1.000
_cell.angle_alpha   90.00
_cell.angle_beta   90.00
_cell.angle_gamma   90.00
#
_symmetry.space_group_name_H-M   'P 1'
#
loop_
_entity.id
_entity.type
_entity.pdbx_description
1 polymer ?
#
loop_
_entity_poly.entity_id
_entity_poly.type
_entity_poly.pdbx_seq_one_letter_code
_entity_poly.pdbx_strand_id
1 'polypeptide(L)'
;MIFMYLMLKNNKKNMEKIQIYNYSYEQTFPFKVFKSKKTTGKVDDYLIHSKIYIIDDKTIFLSSSNFTESGMNHNIETMIKTHDKEAISKINSFFDSLLAEDFGKTYFTTNELAKTLYQEPINDYQNKKVCFFF
;
A
#
# COMPACT_ATOMS: atom_id res chain seq x y z
N MET A 1 7.28 -49.92 18.93
CA MET A 1 7.46 -49.22 17.63
C MET A 1 6.53 -48.01 17.43
N ILE A 2 5.23 -48.09 17.79
CA ILE A 2 4.26 -46.98 17.62
C ILE A 2 4.63 -45.72 18.44
N PHE A 3 5.05 -45.88 19.69
CA PHE A 3 5.41 -44.74 20.55
C PHE A 3 6.59 -43.92 20.01
N MET A 4 7.64 -44.59 19.53
CA MET A 4 8.80 -43.93 18.91
C MET A 4 8.40 -43.16 17.64
N TYR A 5 7.50 -43.73 16.82
CA TYR A 5 6.95 -43.05 15.65
C TYR A 5 6.15 -41.80 16.02
N LEU A 6 5.35 -41.84 17.08
CA LEU A 6 4.61 -40.67 17.57
C LEU A 6 5.54 -39.56 18.07
N MET A 7 6.61 -39.92 18.80
CA MET A 7 7.62 -38.97 19.26
C MET A 7 8.32 -38.25 18.10
N LEU A 8 8.75 -39.01 17.07
CA LEU A 8 9.36 -38.44 15.87
C LEU A 8 8.41 -37.52 15.12
N LYS A 9 7.14 -37.92 14.97
CA LYS A 9 6.10 -37.11 14.33
C LYS A 9 5.84 -35.81 15.10
N ASN A 10 5.83 -35.86 16.42
CA ASN A 10 5.63 -34.68 17.27
C ASN A 10 6.82 -33.71 17.17
N ASN A 11 8.05 -34.23 17.23
CA ASN A 11 9.26 -33.43 17.06
C ASN A 11 9.32 -32.76 15.68
N LYS A 12 8.96 -33.49 14.61
CA LYS A 12 8.86 -32.92 13.26
C LYS A 12 7.84 -31.77 13.20
N LYS A 13 6.64 -31.96 13.75
CA LYS A 13 5.63 -30.89 13.84
C LYS A 13 6.11 -29.67 14.63
N ASN A 14 6.93 -29.86 15.66
CA ASN A 14 7.48 -28.76 16.43
C ASN A 14 8.56 -28.01 15.65
N MET A 15 9.39 -28.71 14.88
CA MET A 15 10.40 -28.09 14.02
C MET A 15 9.77 -27.28 12.87
N GLU A 16 8.66 -27.75 12.28
CA GLU A 16 7.96 -27.06 11.20
C GLU A 16 7.38 -25.69 11.62
N LYS A 17 7.20 -25.45 12.93
CA LYS A 17 6.70 -24.18 13.49
C LYS A 17 7.80 -23.15 13.76
N ILE A 18 9.07 -23.55 13.73
CA ILE A 18 10.19 -22.64 13.98
C ILE A 18 10.41 -21.83 12.71
N GLN A 19 10.22 -20.52 12.79
CA GLN A 19 10.51 -19.60 11.69
C GLN A 19 12.02 -19.42 11.55
N ILE A 20 12.58 -19.79 10.40
CA ILE A 20 14.00 -19.57 10.08
C ILE A 20 14.21 -18.55 8.95
N TYR A 21 13.14 -18.13 8.27
CA TYR A 21 13.18 -17.09 7.24
C TYR A 21 12.47 -15.81 7.67
N ASN A 22 13.02 -14.69 7.22
CA ASN A 22 12.42 -13.36 7.38
C ASN A 22 12.15 -12.77 6.00
N TYR A 23 11.09 -11.97 5.92
CA TYR A 23 10.70 -11.24 4.71
C TYR A 23 11.04 -9.77 4.90
N SER A 24 11.64 -9.17 3.88
CA SER A 24 11.94 -7.75 3.81
C SER A 24 11.42 -7.20 2.50
N TYR A 25 10.93 -5.96 2.54
CA TYR A 25 10.24 -5.35 1.43
C TYR A 25 10.82 -3.98 1.14
N GLU A 26 10.96 -3.69 -0.14
CA GLU A 26 11.44 -2.41 -0.64
C GLU A 26 10.44 -1.84 -1.63
N GLN A 27 10.25 -0.53 -1.53
CA GLN A 27 9.37 0.22 -2.39
C GLN A 27 10.17 0.73 -3.59
N THR A 28 9.67 0.47 -4.81
CA THR A 28 10.40 0.82 -6.05
C THR A 28 10.26 2.28 -6.45
N PHE A 29 9.21 2.96 -5.98
CA PHE A 29 8.98 4.39 -6.16
C PHE A 29 8.20 4.95 -4.97
N PRO A 30 8.39 6.23 -4.60
CA PRO A 30 7.76 6.80 -3.42
C PRO A 30 6.24 6.84 -3.57
N PHE A 31 5.54 6.10 -2.73
CA PHE A 31 4.09 6.18 -2.57
C PHE A 31 3.70 6.02 -1.10
N LYS A 32 2.55 6.57 -0.70
CA LYS A 32 2.02 6.43 0.66
C LYS A 32 0.57 5.99 0.63
N VAL A 33 0.26 5.01 1.47
CA VAL A 33 -1.10 4.56 1.74
C VAL A 33 -1.50 5.05 3.13
N PHE A 34 -2.45 5.98 3.19
CA PHE A 34 -2.90 6.54 4.46
C PHE A 34 -3.89 5.60 5.15
N LYS A 35 -3.70 5.41 6.46
CA LYS A 35 -4.64 4.66 7.31
C LYS A 35 -5.84 5.57 7.62
N SER A 36 -7.05 5.08 7.41
CA SER A 36 -8.27 5.71 7.93
C SER A 36 -8.38 5.38 9.42
N LYS A 37 -8.49 6.36 10.33
CA LYS A 37 -8.88 6.03 11.71
C LYS A 37 -10.38 5.78 11.70
N LYS A 38 -10.78 4.66 12.29
CA LYS A 38 -12.18 4.36 12.58
C LYS A 38 -12.41 4.69 14.05
N THR A 39 -12.49 5.98 14.39
CA THR A 39 -12.92 6.39 15.73
C THR A 39 -14.42 6.10 15.88
N THR A 40 -14.77 5.45 16.98
CA THR A 40 -16.13 5.09 17.42
C THR A 40 -17.17 6.18 17.08
N GLY A 41 -17.87 6.00 15.95
CA GLY A 41 -19.00 6.85 15.54
C GLY A 41 -18.66 8.19 14.86
N LYS A 42 -17.39 8.56 14.71
CA LYS A 42 -16.96 9.73 13.93
C LYS A 42 -15.95 9.29 12.88
N VAL A 43 -16.36 9.38 11.62
CA VAL A 43 -15.47 9.28 10.46
C VAL A 43 -14.44 10.40 10.59
N ASP A 44 -13.14 10.10 10.51
CA ASP A 44 -12.10 11.13 10.41
C ASP A 44 -12.51 12.15 9.33
N ASP A 45 -12.51 13.45 9.66
CA ASP A 45 -13.06 14.52 8.80
C ASP A 45 -12.37 14.68 7.43
N TYR A 46 -11.26 13.98 7.16
CA TYR A 46 -10.44 14.25 5.97
C TYR A 46 -9.84 12.99 5.35
N LEU A 47 -10.67 12.17 4.70
CA LEU A 47 -10.22 11.20 3.71
C LEU A 47 -9.70 11.94 2.48
N ILE A 48 -8.53 11.56 1.96
CA ILE A 48 -8.06 12.07 0.67
C ILE A 48 -9.03 11.53 -0.40
N HIS A 49 -9.96 12.38 -0.83
CA HIS A 49 -11.00 12.01 -1.80
C HIS A 49 -10.74 12.58 -3.20
N SER A 50 -9.73 13.43 -3.35
CA SER A 50 -9.32 13.98 -4.64
C SER A 50 -8.69 12.88 -5.50
N LYS A 51 -9.07 12.80 -6.78
CA LYS A 51 -8.36 12.03 -7.81
C LYS A 51 -7.68 13.01 -8.75
N ILE A 52 -6.36 13.01 -8.69
CA ILE A 52 -5.51 13.96 -9.39
C ILE A 52 -4.45 13.17 -10.14
N TYR A 53 -4.25 13.48 -11.41
CA TYR A 53 -3.17 12.94 -12.23
C TYR A 53 -2.25 14.09 -12.62
N ILE A 54 -0.95 13.93 -12.38
CA ILE A 54 0.10 14.91 -12.70
C ILE A 54 1.03 14.24 -13.71
N ILE A 55 1.18 14.85 -14.89
CA ILE A 55 2.01 14.33 -15.99
C ILE A 55 3.13 15.33 -16.28
N ASP A 56 4.37 14.86 -16.14
CA ASP A 56 5.62 15.59 -16.40
C ASP A 56 5.72 16.99 -15.76
N ASP A 57 5.04 17.21 -14.63
CA ASP A 57 4.92 18.52 -13.96
C ASP A 57 4.40 19.64 -14.89
N LYS A 58 3.62 19.28 -15.92
CA LYS A 58 3.15 20.19 -16.98
C LYS A 58 1.66 20.09 -17.26
N THR A 59 1.06 18.96 -16.90
CA THR A 59 -0.35 18.71 -17.15
C THR A 59 -0.98 18.11 -15.92
N ILE A 60 -2.11 18.67 -15.50
CA ILE A 60 -2.89 18.13 -14.41
C ILE A 60 -4.28 17.78 -14.88
N PHE A 61 -4.75 16.62 -14.45
CA PHE A 61 -6.14 16.21 -14.55
C PHE A 61 -6.75 16.12 -13.16
N LEU A 62 -7.82 16.88 -12.93
CA LEU A 62 -8.67 16.78 -11.76
C LEU A 62 -9.92 16.00 -12.16
N SER A 63 -10.18 14.87 -11.51
CA SER A 63 -11.29 13.98 -11.90
C SER A 63 -12.21 13.64 -10.74
N SER A 64 -13.49 13.43 -11.06
CA SER A 64 -14.43 12.76 -10.15
C SER A 64 -14.21 11.24 -10.11
N SER A 65 -13.60 10.69 -11.16
CA SER A 65 -13.43 9.25 -11.38
C SER A 65 -12.30 8.65 -10.56
N ASN A 66 -12.57 7.47 -9.97
CA ASN A 66 -11.53 6.60 -9.42
C ASN A 66 -10.74 5.92 -10.54
N PHE A 67 -9.48 5.54 -10.27
CA PHE A 67 -8.68 4.74 -11.18
C PHE A 67 -9.12 3.25 -11.15
N THR A 68 -10.33 3.00 -11.63
CA THR A 68 -10.94 1.67 -11.75
C THR A 68 -11.54 1.50 -13.13
N GLU A 69 -11.74 0.24 -13.53
CA GLU A 69 -12.35 -0.10 -14.82
C GLU A 69 -13.72 0.61 -15.00
N SER A 70 -14.58 0.52 -13.99
CA SER A 70 -15.89 1.18 -14.03
C SER A 70 -15.79 2.71 -14.04
N GLY A 71 -14.86 3.30 -13.29
CA GLY A 71 -14.65 4.75 -13.31
C GLY A 71 -14.17 5.27 -14.68
N MET A 72 -13.43 4.45 -15.42
CA MET A 72 -12.85 4.84 -16.71
C MET A 72 -13.76 4.55 -17.90
N ASN A 73 -14.55 3.47 -17.84
CA ASN A 73 -15.28 2.96 -19.00
C ASN A 73 -16.80 3.01 -18.86
N HIS A 74 -17.33 3.00 -17.64
CA HIS A 74 -18.75 2.74 -17.41
C HIS A 74 -19.49 3.90 -16.76
N ASN A 75 -18.84 4.61 -15.85
CA ASN A 75 -19.46 5.69 -15.10
C ASN A 75 -19.44 6.99 -15.90
N ILE A 76 -20.48 7.81 -15.71
CA ILE A 76 -20.46 9.19 -16.18
C ILE A 76 -19.66 10.00 -15.17
N GLU A 77 -18.45 10.38 -15.58
CA GLU A 77 -17.48 11.09 -14.76
C GLU A 77 -17.08 12.39 -15.45
N THR A 78 -16.61 13.37 -14.68
CA THR A 78 -16.10 14.64 -15.20
C THR A 78 -14.61 14.76 -14.90
N MET A 79 -13.87 15.38 -15.84
CA MET A 79 -12.45 15.60 -15.70
C MET A 79 -12.06 16.97 -16.26
N ILE A 80 -11.30 17.72 -15.49
CA ILE A 80 -10.75 19.02 -15.89
C ILE A 80 -9.26 18.84 -16.15
N LYS A 81 -8.82 19.19 -17.35
CA LYS A 81 -7.41 19.26 -17.72
C LYS A 81 -6.91 20.70 -17.61
N THR A 82 -5.77 20.92 -16.97
CA THR A 82 -5.13 22.23 -16.89
C THR A 82 -3.64 22.16 -17.23
N HIS A 83 -3.15 23.25 -17.84
CA HIS A 83 -1.74 23.57 -18.06
C HIS A 83 -1.36 24.89 -17.36
N ASP A 84 -2.25 25.40 -16.51
CA ASP A 84 -2.01 26.63 -15.77
C ASP A 84 -0.86 26.45 -14.78
N LYS A 85 0.16 27.31 -14.89
CA LYS A 85 1.39 27.16 -14.12
C LYS A 85 1.18 27.36 -12.62
N GLU A 86 0.27 28.25 -12.24
CA GLU A 86 -0.03 28.51 -10.84
C GLU A 86 -0.75 27.32 -10.20
N ALA A 87 -1.75 26.78 -10.88
CA ALA A 87 -2.45 25.57 -10.47
C ALA A 87 -1.49 24.38 -10.36
N ILE A 88 -0.60 24.21 -11.34
CA ILE A 88 0.42 23.16 -11.32
C ILE A 88 1.32 23.29 -10.09
N SER A 89 1.87 24.47 -9.86
CA SER A 89 2.75 24.70 -8.70
C SER A 89 2.05 24.38 -7.39
N LYS A 90 0.80 24.82 -7.22
CA LYS A 90 0.02 24.57 -5.98
C LYS A 90 -0.23 23.09 -5.75
N ILE A 91 -0.60 22.36 -6.80
CA ILE A 91 -0.92 20.93 -6.69
C ILE A 91 0.34 20.10 -6.47
N ASN A 92 1.46 20.44 -7.12
CA ASN A 92 2.74 19.77 -6.87
C ASN A 92 3.20 19.97 -5.42
N SER A 93 3.15 21.20 -4.89
CA SER A 93 3.47 21.45 -3.48
C SER A 93 2.54 20.71 -2.52
N PHE A 94 1.26 20.57 -2.86
CA PHE A 94 0.33 19.74 -2.09
C PHE A 94 0.73 18.26 -2.13
N PHE A 95 1.06 17.72 -3.31
CA PHE A 95 1.52 16.34 -3.45
C PHE A 95 2.81 16.07 -2.67
N ASP A 96 3.79 16.97 -2.73
CA ASP A 96 5.02 16.88 -1.96
C ASP A 96 4.75 16.86 -0.46
N SER A 97 3.81 17.70 0.01
CA SER A 97 3.40 17.70 1.41
C SER A 97 2.79 16.37 1.85
N LEU A 98 2.06 15.66 0.97
CA LEU A 98 1.53 14.33 1.26
C LEU A 98 2.65 13.29 1.42
N LEU A 99 3.73 13.41 0.64
CA LEU A 99 4.89 12.52 0.70
C LEU A 99 5.86 12.87 1.84
N ALA A 100 5.74 14.04 2.47
CA ALA A 100 6.54 14.41 3.64
C ALA A 100 6.21 13.52 4.87
N GLU A 101 7.21 13.22 5.70
CA GLU A 101 7.05 12.34 6.87
C GLU A 101 6.12 12.93 7.95
N ASP A 102 6.02 14.25 8.00
CA ASP A 102 5.36 15.05 9.04
C ASP A 102 3.93 15.49 8.67
N PHE A 103 3.30 14.93 7.63
CA PHE A 103 1.94 15.28 7.19
C PHE A 103 0.83 15.04 8.24
N GLY A 104 1.16 14.63 9.47
CA GLY A 104 0.24 14.52 10.59
C GLY A 104 -0.78 13.39 10.48
N LYS A 105 -0.68 12.56 9.42
CA LYS A 105 -1.53 11.38 9.20
C LYS A 105 -0.72 10.11 9.31
N THR A 106 -1.33 9.11 9.93
CA THR A 106 -0.78 7.75 9.98
C THR A 106 -0.87 7.11 8.59
N TYR A 107 0.23 6.57 8.10
CA TYR A 107 0.31 5.79 6.87
C TYR A 107 0.81 4.37 7.19
N PHE A 108 0.63 3.45 6.24
CA PHE A 108 1.27 2.14 6.31
C PHE A 108 2.75 2.28 5.99
N THR A 109 3.62 1.77 6.85
CA THR A 109 5.02 1.54 6.48
C THR A 109 5.10 0.46 5.40
N THR A 110 6.21 0.41 4.66
CA THR A 110 6.42 -0.59 3.59
C THR A 110 6.17 -2.01 4.08
N ASN A 111 6.73 -2.39 5.23
CA ASN A 111 6.56 -3.73 5.79
C ASN A 111 5.13 -3.99 6.30
N GLU A 112 4.43 -2.97 6.84
CA GLU A 112 3.04 -3.13 7.26
C GLU A 112 2.10 -3.34 6.08
N LEU A 113 2.24 -2.53 5.03
CA LEU A 113 1.47 -2.70 3.80
C LEU A 113 1.79 -4.05 3.16
N ALA A 114 3.05 -4.46 3.23
CA ALA A 114 3.45 -5.69 2.58
C ALA A 114 2.76 -6.94 3.11
N LYS A 115 2.62 -7.01 4.43
CA LYS A 115 1.95 -8.09 5.13
C LYS A 115 0.46 -8.18 4.80
N THR A 116 -0.15 -7.12 4.28
CA THR A 116 -1.56 -7.17 3.83
C THR A 116 -1.70 -7.72 2.41
N LEU A 117 -0.63 -7.64 1.61
CA LEU A 117 -0.64 -7.99 0.19
C LEU A 117 -0.03 -9.36 -0.09
N TYR A 118 0.96 -9.79 0.71
CA TYR A 118 1.67 -11.05 0.54
C TYR A 118 1.50 -11.99 1.73
N GLN A 119 1.43 -13.28 1.44
CA GLN A 119 1.49 -14.33 2.47
C GLN A 119 2.95 -14.58 2.87
N GLU A 120 3.21 -14.70 4.17
CA GLU A 120 4.53 -14.96 4.74
C GLU A 120 4.57 -16.39 5.32
N PRO A 121 4.81 -17.43 4.50
CA PRO A 121 4.92 -18.79 5.01
C PRO A 121 6.14 -18.92 5.93
N ILE A 122 5.98 -19.66 7.03
CA ILE A 122 7.00 -19.82 8.09
C ILE A 122 8.33 -20.35 7.52
N ASN A 123 8.26 -21.32 6.61
CA ASN A 123 9.41 -22.03 6.04
C ASN A 123 9.20 -22.38 4.55
N ASP A 124 9.47 -21.43 3.65
CA ASP A 124 9.46 -21.67 2.19
C ASP A 124 10.83 -21.39 1.56
N TYR A 125 11.49 -22.46 1.11
CA TYR A 125 12.83 -22.41 0.49
C TYR A 125 12.85 -21.67 -0.85
N GLN A 126 11.72 -21.53 -1.55
CA GLN A 126 11.68 -20.87 -2.86
C GLN A 126 11.53 -19.34 -2.79
N ASN A 127 11.23 -18.80 -1.61
CA ASN A 127 10.85 -17.39 -1.41
C ASN A 127 11.76 -16.64 -0.45
N LYS A 128 13.08 -16.94 -0.42
CA LYS A 128 14.08 -15.96 0.02
C LYS A 128 14.08 -14.78 -0.96
N LYS A 129 13.18 -13.82 -0.79
CA LYS A 129 13.06 -12.70 -1.71
C LYS A 129 12.89 -11.40 -0.92
N VAL A 130 13.74 -10.44 -1.26
CA VAL A 130 13.34 -9.04 -1.21
C VAL A 130 12.20 -8.92 -2.22
N CYS A 131 10.97 -8.82 -1.73
CA CYS A 131 9.83 -8.63 -2.61
C CYS A 131 9.70 -7.13 -2.84
N PHE A 132 9.88 -6.74 -4.11
CA PHE A 132 9.67 -5.36 -4.52
C PHE A 132 8.17 -5.07 -4.56
N PHE A 133 7.79 -3.96 -3.94
CA PHE A 133 6.46 -3.39 -4.10
C PHE A 133 6.43 -2.48 -5.32
N PHE A 134 5.45 -2.74 -6.17
CA PHE A 134 4.81 -1.67 -6.92
C PHE A 134 3.96 -0.83 -5.97
#